data_AF-A0A0B6XYW9-F1
#
_entry.id   AF-A0A0B6XYW9-F1
#
_cell.length_a   1.000
_cell.length_b   1.000
_cell.length_c   1.000
_cell.angle_alpha   90.00
_cell.angle_beta   90.00
_cell.angle_gamma   90.00
#
_symmetry.space_group_name_H-M   'P 1'
#
loop_
_entity.id
_entity.type
_entity.pdbx_description
1 polymer ?
#
loop_
_entity_poly.entity_id
_entity_poly.type
_entity_poly.pdbx_seq_one_letter_code
_entity_poly.pdbx_strand_id
1 'polypeptide(L)'
;RIWAIWQALQKYRGKPYNTANCAIGKLRKPLSPFSLTSDINPDPVTREHSIPFKSFDYRASFNYEYDNLDFNGLGIPQLARVLEQNKGNDRVFAGFLLHGIGHSALVNFFICRSSDDCKNHAGEFYILGDSNEMDWSYDRLYKYEITASLADLHLRYNDRFYIRYEVLDLNGKDLGQPFATPT
;
A
#
# COMPACT_ATOMS: atom_id res chain seq x y z
N ARG A 1 13.96 -2.28 -0.96
CA ARG A 1 14.23 -3.09 0.25
C ARG A 1 12.97 -3.72 0.86
N ILE A 2 11.93 -2.96 1.25
CA ILE A 2 10.72 -3.50 1.91
C ILE A 2 10.06 -4.63 1.09
N TRP A 3 10.01 -4.51 -0.23
CA TRP A 3 9.52 -5.58 -1.10
C TRP A 3 10.37 -6.87 -1.00
N ALA A 4 11.70 -6.78 -0.95
CA ALA A 4 12.56 -7.94 -0.73
C ALA A 4 12.37 -8.59 0.65
N ILE A 5 12.08 -7.79 1.69
CA ILE A 5 11.67 -8.29 3.02
C ILE A 5 10.37 -9.08 2.90
N TRP A 6 9.38 -8.55 2.16
CA TRP A 6 8.14 -9.27 1.89
C TRP A 6 8.38 -10.59 1.14
N GLN A 7 9.26 -10.62 0.13
CA GLN A 7 9.60 -11.86 -0.59
C GLN A 7 10.26 -12.89 0.34
N ALA A 8 11.22 -12.48 1.17
CA ALA A 8 11.85 -13.35 2.15
C ALA A 8 10.84 -13.90 3.17
N LEU A 9 9.88 -13.07 3.60
CA LEU A 9 8.78 -13.48 4.47
C LEU A 9 7.84 -14.49 3.78
N GLN A 10 7.51 -14.31 2.50
CA GLN A 10 6.72 -15.29 1.75
C GLN A 10 7.46 -16.62 1.62
N LYS A 11 8.76 -16.58 1.31
CA LYS A 11 9.62 -17.77 1.25
C LYS A 11 9.65 -18.50 2.58
N TYR A 12 9.85 -17.78 3.69
CA TYR A 12 9.80 -18.33 5.05
C TYR A 12 8.44 -18.98 5.38
N ARG A 13 7.34 -18.43 4.85
CA ARG A 13 5.97 -18.96 5.02
C ARG A 13 5.63 -20.12 4.06
N GLY A 14 6.54 -20.57 3.22
CA GLY A 14 6.28 -21.59 2.20
C GLY A 14 5.31 -21.14 1.11
N LYS A 15 5.24 -19.82 0.84
CA LYS A 15 4.37 -19.22 -0.19
C LYS A 15 5.20 -18.79 -1.41
N PRO A 16 4.57 -18.64 -2.60
CA PRO A 16 5.24 -18.07 -3.76
C PRO A 16 5.82 -16.68 -3.44
N TYR A 17 7.09 -16.46 -3.76
CA TYR A 17 7.82 -15.23 -3.41
C TYR A 17 8.45 -14.52 -4.61
N ASN A 18 8.75 -15.26 -5.68
CA ASN A 18 9.33 -14.74 -6.93
C ASN A 18 8.34 -14.83 -8.10
N THR A 19 7.05 -14.93 -7.81
CA THR A 19 5.97 -14.96 -8.79
C THR A 19 4.69 -14.44 -8.15
N ALA A 20 3.71 -14.08 -8.98
CA ALA A 20 2.38 -13.66 -8.56
C ALA A 20 1.31 -14.16 -9.52
N ASN A 21 0.19 -14.61 -8.96
CA ASN A 21 -0.97 -15.11 -9.71
C ASN A 21 -2.07 -14.03 -9.88
N CYS A 22 -1.85 -12.83 -9.36
CA CYS A 22 -2.74 -11.68 -9.53
C CYS A 22 -2.24 -10.74 -10.64
N ALA A 23 -3.14 -9.97 -11.24
CA ALA A 23 -2.83 -8.96 -12.26
C ALA A 23 -1.93 -9.46 -13.41
N ILE A 24 -2.06 -10.74 -13.82
CA ILE A 24 -1.18 -11.41 -14.79
C ILE A 24 -1.07 -10.64 -16.10
N GLY A 25 -2.17 -10.04 -16.59
CA GLY A 25 -2.17 -9.22 -17.80
C GLY A 25 -1.22 -8.02 -17.73
N LYS A 26 -1.09 -7.41 -16.54
CA LYS A 26 -0.12 -6.32 -16.30
C LYS A 26 1.30 -6.87 -16.11
N LEU A 27 1.46 -7.99 -15.39
CA LEU A 27 2.78 -8.57 -15.09
C LEU A 27 3.52 -9.13 -16.32
N ARG A 28 2.81 -9.40 -17.42
CA ARG A 28 3.41 -9.81 -18.70
C ARG A 28 3.74 -8.64 -19.63
N LYS A 29 3.23 -7.43 -19.33
CA LYS A 29 3.50 -6.25 -20.15
C LYS A 29 4.89 -5.70 -19.78
N PRO A 30 5.80 -5.53 -20.76
CA PRO A 30 7.08 -4.86 -20.51
C PRO A 30 6.86 -3.45 -19.93
N LEU A 31 7.71 -3.08 -18.97
CA LEU A 31 7.66 -1.79 -18.29
C LEU A 31 8.26 -0.69 -19.16
N SER A 32 7.49 0.37 -19.41
CA SER A 32 8.04 1.64 -19.88
C SER A 32 8.66 2.40 -18.69
N PRO A 33 9.79 3.11 -18.86
CA PRO A 33 10.57 3.26 -20.10
C PRO A 33 11.60 2.13 -20.33
N PHE A 34 11.70 1.16 -19.42
CA PHE A 34 12.78 0.17 -19.44
C PHE A 34 12.81 -0.72 -20.67
N SER A 35 11.67 -1.04 -21.28
CA SER A 35 11.60 -1.87 -22.48
C SER A 35 11.86 -1.11 -23.79
N LEU A 36 12.08 0.21 -23.73
CA LEU A 36 12.31 1.03 -24.91
C LEU A 36 13.71 0.78 -25.47
N THR A 37 13.99 1.39 -26.64
CA THR A 37 15.25 1.19 -27.37
C THR A 37 16.47 1.59 -26.54
N SER A 38 17.65 1.12 -26.95
CA SER A 38 18.93 1.46 -26.30
C SER A 38 19.21 2.95 -26.28
N ASP A 39 18.63 3.71 -27.21
CA ASP A 39 18.77 5.17 -27.27
C ASP A 39 18.02 5.88 -26.13
N ILE A 40 16.95 5.25 -25.61
CA ILE A 40 16.14 5.79 -24.50
C ILE A 40 16.58 5.21 -23.16
N ASN A 41 16.74 3.89 -23.09
CA ASN A 41 17.26 3.21 -21.92
C ASN A 41 18.58 2.53 -22.28
N PRO A 42 19.75 3.07 -21.91
CA PRO A 42 21.05 2.50 -22.29
C PRO A 42 21.44 1.25 -21.49
N ASP A 43 20.79 0.96 -20.36
CA ASP A 43 21.09 -0.19 -19.51
C ASP A 43 20.54 -1.51 -20.09
N PRO A 44 21.38 -2.46 -20.52
CA PRO A 44 20.93 -3.72 -21.13
C PRO A 44 20.21 -4.65 -20.14
N VAL A 45 20.60 -4.63 -18.86
CA VAL A 45 20.05 -5.51 -17.83
C VAL A 45 18.59 -5.15 -17.56
N THR A 46 18.29 -3.85 -17.41
CA THR A 46 16.91 -3.38 -17.20
C THR A 46 16.05 -3.53 -18.45
N ARG A 47 16.61 -3.41 -19.67
CA ARG A 47 15.90 -3.75 -20.92
C ARG A 47 15.51 -5.23 -20.98
N GLU A 48 16.45 -6.13 -20.71
CA GLU A 48 16.25 -7.58 -20.74
C GLU A 48 15.23 -8.06 -19.69
N HIS A 49 15.24 -7.43 -18.52
CA HIS A 49 14.38 -7.72 -17.38
C HIS A 49 13.20 -6.74 -17.24
N SER A 50 12.81 -6.09 -18.34
CA SER A 50 11.71 -5.11 -18.36
C SER A 50 10.33 -5.74 -18.17
N ILE A 51 10.18 -7.06 -18.36
CA ILE A 51 8.93 -7.77 -18.02
C ILE A 51 8.90 -7.97 -16.50
N PRO A 52 7.84 -7.53 -15.79
CA PRO A 52 7.77 -7.65 -14.33
C PRO A 52 8.06 -9.04 -13.78
N PHE A 53 7.58 -10.12 -14.43
CA PHE A 53 7.91 -11.49 -14.00
C PHE A 53 9.41 -11.79 -13.94
N LYS A 54 10.22 -11.16 -14.80
CA LYS A 54 11.67 -11.30 -14.81
C LYS A 54 12.36 -10.45 -13.74
N SER A 55 11.68 -9.49 -13.11
CA SER A 55 12.29 -8.62 -12.09
C SER A 55 12.04 -9.08 -10.65
N PHE A 56 11.19 -10.09 -10.44
CA PHE A 56 10.91 -10.64 -9.11
C PHE A 56 12.16 -11.23 -8.43
N ASP A 57 12.98 -11.98 -9.16
CA ASP A 57 14.23 -12.54 -8.62
C ASP A 57 15.38 -11.53 -8.79
N TYR A 58 15.34 -10.46 -7.99
CA TYR A 58 16.30 -9.37 -8.09
C TYR A 58 17.76 -9.80 -7.93
N ARG A 59 18.03 -10.91 -7.23
CA ARG A 59 19.40 -11.41 -7.05
C ARG A 59 19.94 -12.02 -8.33
N ALA A 60 19.14 -12.86 -8.99
CA ALA A 60 19.53 -13.48 -10.25
C ALA A 60 19.50 -12.50 -11.43
N SER A 61 18.57 -11.54 -11.41
CA SER A 61 18.34 -10.62 -12.53
C SER A 61 19.16 -9.34 -12.46
N PHE A 62 19.47 -8.85 -11.26
CA PHE A 62 20.15 -7.57 -11.06
C PHE A 62 21.43 -7.66 -10.23
N ASN A 63 21.83 -8.87 -9.81
CA ASN A 63 23.10 -9.16 -9.15
C ASN A 63 23.41 -8.25 -7.95
N TYR A 64 22.38 -7.86 -7.19
CA TYR A 64 22.56 -7.12 -5.94
C TYR A 64 21.90 -7.84 -4.77
N GLU A 65 22.42 -7.58 -3.57
CA GLU A 65 21.84 -8.01 -2.30
C GLU A 65 21.74 -6.82 -1.35
N TYR A 66 20.93 -6.97 -0.29
CA TYR A 66 20.89 -6.00 0.80
C TYR A 66 21.70 -6.53 1.98
N ASP A 67 22.35 -5.63 2.72
CA ASP A 67 23.14 -5.96 3.92
C ASP A 67 22.34 -6.81 4.93
N ASN A 68 21.07 -6.45 5.13
CA ASN A 68 20.10 -7.21 5.92
C ASN A 68 18.68 -7.00 5.41
N LEU A 69 17.80 -7.91 5.82
CA LEU A 69 16.37 -7.87 5.56
C LEU A 69 15.57 -7.67 6.85
N ASP A 70 16.16 -6.94 7.80
CA ASP A 70 15.53 -6.66 9.08
C ASP A 70 14.58 -5.49 8.95
N PHE A 71 13.44 -5.60 9.63
CA PHE A 71 12.43 -4.54 9.71
C PHE A 71 12.30 -4.11 11.17
N ASN A 72 12.69 -2.86 11.47
CA ASN A 72 12.72 -2.32 12.84
C ASN A 72 13.46 -3.23 13.84
N GLY A 73 14.62 -3.78 13.42
CA GLY A 73 15.42 -4.69 14.25
C GLY A 73 14.89 -6.13 14.36
N LEU A 74 13.79 -6.45 13.66
CA LEU A 74 13.24 -7.79 13.61
C LEU A 74 13.71 -8.51 12.35
N GLY A 75 14.40 -9.64 12.54
CA GLY A 75 14.68 -10.57 11.45
C GLY A 75 13.40 -11.27 10.96
N ILE A 76 13.48 -11.93 9.80
CA ILE A 76 12.31 -12.54 9.14
C ILE A 76 11.51 -13.50 10.07
N PRO A 77 12.11 -14.40 10.86
CA PRO A 77 11.36 -15.27 11.77
C PRO A 77 10.64 -14.50 12.90
N GLN A 78 11.28 -13.43 13.43
CA GLN A 78 10.71 -12.59 14.48
C GLN A 78 9.54 -11.78 13.92
N LEU A 79 9.71 -11.17 12.75
CA LEU A 79 8.65 -10.45 12.05
C LEU A 79 7.45 -11.38 11.76
N ALA A 80 7.70 -12.61 11.31
CA ALA A 80 6.64 -13.59 11.09
C ALA A 80 5.86 -13.88 12.38
N ARG A 81 6.53 -14.05 13.53
CA ARG A 81 5.90 -14.28 14.83
C ARG A 81 5.03 -13.10 15.25
N VAL A 82 5.54 -11.86 15.15
CA VAL A 82 4.77 -10.65 15.47
C VAL A 82 3.51 -10.55 14.61
N LEU A 83 3.62 -10.84 13.31
CA LEU A 83 2.47 -10.81 12.42
C LEU A 83 1.43 -11.88 12.74
N GLU A 84 1.83 -13.09 13.18
CA GLU A 84 0.87 -14.11 13.63
C GLU A 84 0.25 -13.74 14.99
N GLN A 85 1.00 -13.14 15.91
CA GLN A 85 0.46 -12.61 17.16
C GLN A 85 -0.60 -11.54 16.89
N ASN A 86 -0.34 -10.60 15.98
CA ASN A 86 -1.30 -9.57 15.60
C ASN A 86 -2.56 -10.14 14.94
N LYS A 87 -2.45 -11.27 14.23
CA LYS A 87 -3.61 -11.97 13.66
C LYS A 87 -4.43 -12.75 14.68
N GLY A 88 -3.89 -13.00 15.88
CA GLY A 88 -4.57 -13.76 16.94
C GLY A 88 -5.69 -13.00 17.64
N ASN A 89 -5.88 -11.70 17.36
CA ASN A 89 -6.89 -10.86 17.97
C ASN A 89 -7.85 -10.28 16.92
N ASP A 90 -9.07 -9.96 17.37
CA ASP A 90 -10.04 -9.23 16.58
C ASP A 90 -9.57 -7.81 16.30
N ARG A 91 -9.71 -7.38 15.04
CA ARG A 91 -9.23 -6.09 14.55
C ARG A 91 -10.23 -5.49 13.57
N VAL A 92 -10.37 -4.17 13.63
CA VAL A 92 -11.29 -3.42 12.77
C VAL A 92 -10.47 -2.52 11.85
N PHE A 93 -10.86 -2.48 10.58
CA PHE A 93 -10.17 -1.72 9.55
C PHE A 93 -11.15 -0.81 8.83
N ALA A 94 -10.73 0.41 8.52
CA ALA A 94 -11.38 1.25 7.53
C ALA A 94 -10.85 0.90 6.13
N GLY A 95 -11.74 0.74 5.16
CA GLY A 95 -11.43 0.42 3.77
C GLY A 95 -11.62 1.61 2.85
N PHE A 96 -10.58 1.99 2.11
CA PHE A 96 -10.60 3.09 1.15
C PHE A 96 -10.42 2.55 -0.28
N LEU A 97 -11.34 2.90 -1.19
CA LEU A 97 -11.20 2.60 -2.61
C LEU A 97 -10.55 3.79 -3.32
N LEU A 98 -9.26 3.66 -3.64
CA LEU A 98 -8.44 4.77 -4.12
C LEU A 98 -8.31 4.77 -5.64
N HIS A 99 -8.25 5.98 -6.21
CA HIS A 99 -7.93 6.23 -7.62
C HIS A 99 -7.12 7.52 -7.78
N GLY A 100 -6.56 7.73 -8.97
CA GLY A 100 -5.83 8.95 -9.31
C GLY A 100 -6.71 10.20 -9.23
N ILE A 101 -6.14 11.29 -8.74
CA ILE A 101 -6.82 12.59 -8.56
C ILE A 101 -6.03 13.77 -9.16
N GLY A 102 -4.94 13.49 -9.90
CA GLY A 102 -4.09 14.49 -10.56
C GLY A 102 -3.22 15.34 -9.63
N HIS A 103 -3.23 15.05 -8.32
CA HIS A 103 -2.57 15.84 -7.29
C HIS A 103 -2.04 14.95 -6.17
N SER A 104 -0.93 15.35 -5.57
CA SER A 104 -0.49 14.80 -4.30
C SER A 104 -1.32 15.38 -3.16
N ALA A 105 -1.81 14.52 -2.27
CA ALA A 105 -2.73 14.91 -1.22
C ALA A 105 -2.51 14.13 0.09
N LEU A 106 -2.79 14.80 1.20
CA LEU A 106 -2.97 14.22 2.52
C LEU A 106 -4.45 13.88 2.71
N VAL A 107 -4.74 12.63 3.05
CA VAL A 107 -6.07 12.18 3.45
C VAL A 107 -6.09 12.02 4.96
N ASN A 108 -6.85 12.87 5.64
CA ASN A 108 -7.15 12.73 7.07
C ASN A 108 -8.52 12.09 7.23
N PHE A 109 -8.67 11.17 8.17
CA PHE A 109 -9.98 10.56 8.41
C PHE A 109 -10.30 10.42 9.90
N PHE A 110 -11.61 10.42 10.17
CA PHE A 110 -12.20 10.58 11.48
C PHE A 110 -13.29 9.55 11.70
N ILE A 111 -13.44 9.09 12.94
CA ILE A 111 -14.55 8.26 13.38
C ILE A 111 -15.66 9.15 13.93
N CYS A 112 -16.87 8.99 13.41
CA CYS A 112 -18.02 9.80 13.78
C CYS A 112 -19.08 8.94 14.47
N ARG A 113 -19.44 9.30 15.71
CA ARG A 113 -20.51 8.65 16.48
C ARG A 113 -21.89 9.19 16.10
N SER A 114 -21.94 10.46 15.74
CA SER A 114 -23.12 11.18 15.27
C SER A 114 -22.68 12.37 14.39
N SER A 115 -23.64 13.13 13.87
CA SER A 115 -23.35 14.38 13.14
C SER A 115 -22.58 15.40 13.98
N ASP A 116 -22.87 15.44 15.27
CA ASP A 116 -22.32 16.44 16.20
C ASP A 116 -20.98 16.00 16.79
N ASP A 117 -20.63 14.73 16.62
CA ASP A 117 -19.41 14.12 17.13
C ASP A 117 -18.65 13.40 16.03
N CYS A 118 -17.92 14.21 15.26
CA CYS A 118 -17.25 13.79 14.02
C CYS A 118 -15.85 14.41 13.88
N LYS A 119 -15.18 14.66 15.01
CA LYS A 119 -13.83 15.23 15.10
C LYS A 119 -12.80 14.26 15.71
N ASN A 120 -13.16 12.99 15.90
CA ASN A 120 -12.27 11.98 16.48
C ASN A 120 -11.29 11.49 15.42
N HIS A 121 -10.08 12.04 15.41
CA HIS A 121 -9.05 11.68 14.44
C HIS A 121 -8.68 10.21 14.55
N ALA A 122 -8.73 9.49 13.44
CA ALA A 122 -8.48 8.05 13.41
C ALA A 122 -7.18 7.68 12.67
N GLY A 123 -6.71 8.55 11.77
CA GLY A 123 -5.45 8.37 11.07
C GLY A 123 -5.36 9.24 9.83
N GLU A 124 -4.20 9.12 9.18
CA GLU A 124 -3.89 9.83 7.95
C GLU A 124 -3.06 8.96 7.02
N PHE A 125 -3.13 9.26 5.72
CA PHE A 125 -2.24 8.69 4.71
C PHE A 125 -2.09 9.62 3.52
N TYR A 126 -1.05 9.39 2.72
CA TYR A 126 -0.76 10.20 1.53
C TYR A 126 -1.10 9.45 0.25
N ILE A 127 -1.59 10.20 -0.72
CA ILE A 127 -1.70 9.78 -2.12
C ILE A 127 -0.76 10.66 -2.93
N LEU A 128 0.05 10.03 -3.77
CA LEU A 128 0.95 10.73 -4.67
C LEU A 128 0.30 10.85 -6.03
N GLY A 129 0.41 12.05 -6.61
CA GLY A 129 -0.15 12.38 -7.91
C GLY A 129 0.45 13.65 -8.50
N ASP A 130 0.32 13.79 -9.80
CA ASP A 130 0.74 14.95 -10.60
C ASP A 130 -0.25 15.16 -11.75
N SER A 131 -0.24 16.35 -12.35
CA SER A 131 -0.97 16.67 -13.57
C SER A 131 -0.76 15.69 -14.74
N ASN A 132 0.41 15.04 -14.82
CA ASN A 132 0.75 14.07 -15.86
C ASN A 132 0.75 12.63 -15.34
N GLU A 133 0.03 12.35 -14.25
CA GLU A 133 -0.06 10.99 -13.73
C GLU A 133 -0.70 10.04 -14.74
N MET A 134 -0.29 8.77 -14.68
CA MET A 134 -1.01 7.73 -15.41
C MET A 134 -2.37 7.48 -14.77
N ASP A 135 -3.41 7.30 -15.56
CA ASP A 135 -4.71 6.88 -15.04
C ASP A 135 -4.58 5.57 -14.23
N TRP A 136 -5.01 5.61 -12.97
CA TRP A 136 -4.99 4.45 -12.10
C TRP A 136 -6.18 4.42 -11.15
N SER A 137 -6.57 3.20 -10.78
CA SER A 137 -7.55 2.91 -9.74
C SER A 137 -7.22 1.56 -9.12
N TYR A 138 -7.37 1.44 -7.80
CA TYR A 138 -7.20 0.17 -7.12
C TYR A 138 -8.40 -0.75 -7.37
N ASP A 139 -8.11 -2.03 -7.62
CA ASP A 139 -9.11 -3.09 -7.69
C ASP A 139 -9.48 -3.64 -6.28
N ARG A 140 -8.86 -3.09 -5.24
CA ARG A 140 -8.96 -3.54 -3.84
C ARG A 140 -8.93 -2.36 -2.89
N LEU A 141 -9.53 -2.55 -1.72
CA LEU A 141 -9.50 -1.54 -0.66
C LEU A 141 -8.10 -1.43 -0.05
N TYR A 142 -7.61 -0.20 0.08
CA TYR A 142 -6.56 0.14 1.03
C TYR A 142 -7.15 0.04 2.43
N LYS A 143 -6.57 -0.81 3.28
CA LYS A 143 -7.07 -1.07 4.63
C LYS A 143 -6.19 -0.37 5.65
N TYR A 144 -6.81 0.41 6.53
CA TYR A 144 -6.14 1.07 7.66
C TYR A 144 -6.75 0.54 8.96
N GLU A 145 -5.92 0.08 9.90
CA GLU A 145 -6.41 -0.47 11.17
C GLU A 145 -6.88 0.66 12.10
N ILE A 146 -8.11 0.55 12.60
CA ILE A 146 -8.73 1.55 13.51
C ILE A 146 -9.10 0.95 14.87
N THR A 147 -8.65 -0.27 15.17
CA THR A 147 -8.97 -1.01 16.40
C THR A 147 -8.70 -0.18 17.66
N ALA A 148 -7.51 0.44 17.74
CA ALA A 148 -7.13 1.28 18.88
C ALA A 148 -8.01 2.53 18.97
N SER A 149 -8.24 3.22 17.85
CA SER A 149 -9.07 4.42 17.79
C SER A 149 -10.51 4.15 18.22
N LEU A 150 -11.07 2.97 17.92
CA LEU A 150 -12.39 2.57 18.42
C LEU A 150 -12.37 2.28 19.92
N ALA A 151 -11.34 1.60 20.42
CA ALA A 151 -11.20 1.32 21.85
C ALA A 151 -11.11 2.61 22.69
N ASP A 152 -10.35 3.60 22.22
CA ASP A 152 -10.20 4.91 22.87
C ASP A 152 -11.53 5.70 22.93
N LEU A 153 -12.41 5.47 21.95
CA LEU A 153 -13.75 6.06 21.91
C LEU A 153 -14.82 5.22 22.62
N HIS A 154 -14.42 4.11 23.25
CA HIS A 154 -15.29 3.11 23.86
C HIS A 154 -16.35 2.56 22.89
N LEU A 155 -15.98 2.41 21.62
CA LEU A 155 -16.82 1.85 20.56
C LEU A 155 -16.45 0.40 20.27
N ARG A 156 -17.46 -0.43 20.06
CA ARG A 156 -17.35 -1.79 19.53
C ARG A 156 -17.58 -1.78 18.02
N TYR A 157 -17.14 -2.85 17.35
CA TYR A 157 -17.29 -2.98 15.89
C TYR A 157 -18.75 -3.00 15.42
N ASN A 158 -19.70 -3.36 16.29
CA ASN A 158 -21.13 -3.44 16.01
C ASN A 158 -21.91 -2.20 16.47
N ASP A 159 -21.23 -1.22 17.07
CA ASP A 159 -21.85 0.07 17.40
C ASP A 159 -22.04 0.89 16.13
N ARG A 160 -22.97 1.85 16.18
CA ARG A 160 -23.23 2.73 15.06
C ARG A 160 -22.18 3.84 15.02
N PHE A 161 -21.26 3.75 14.07
CA PHE A 161 -20.35 4.83 13.70
C PHE A 161 -20.16 4.85 12.17
N TYR A 162 -19.61 5.93 11.65
CA TYR A 162 -19.21 6.04 10.25
C TYR A 162 -17.87 6.78 10.12
N ILE A 163 -17.20 6.60 8.99
CA ILE A 163 -15.92 7.26 8.71
C ILE A 163 -16.16 8.48 7.83
N ARG A 164 -15.63 9.62 8.26
CA ARG A 164 -15.54 10.84 7.44
C ARG A 164 -14.08 11.09 7.11
N TYR A 165 -13.79 11.60 5.92
CA TYR A 165 -12.45 11.99 5.54
C TYR A 165 -12.42 13.38 4.92
N GLU A 166 -11.23 13.97 4.93
CA GLU A 166 -10.88 15.26 4.34
C GLU A 166 -9.63 15.04 3.48
N VAL A 167 -9.60 15.63 2.29
CA VAL A 167 -8.48 15.52 1.36
C VAL A 167 -7.88 16.89 1.15
N LEU A 168 -6.63 17.06 1.58
CA LEU A 168 -5.92 18.32 1.52
C LEU A 168 -4.78 18.20 0.51
N ASP A 169 -4.61 19.20 -0.35
CA ASP A 169 -3.37 19.33 -1.13
C ASP A 169 -2.17 19.60 -0.20
N LEU A 170 -0.96 19.62 -0.77
CA LEU A 170 0.26 19.87 -0.02
C LEU A 170 0.35 21.29 0.59
N ASN A 171 -0.53 22.22 0.17
CA ASN A 171 -0.64 23.57 0.71
C ASN A 171 -1.78 23.69 1.75
N GLY A 172 -2.49 22.61 2.04
CA GLY A 172 -3.62 22.59 2.98
C GLY A 172 -4.96 23.00 2.38
N LYS A 173 -5.09 23.11 1.05
CA LYS A 173 -6.36 23.41 0.38
C LYS A 173 -7.22 22.14 0.31
N ASP A 174 -8.48 22.26 0.68
CA ASP A 174 -9.47 21.19 0.54
C ASP A 174 -9.75 20.87 -0.94
N LEU A 175 -9.58 19.61 -1.30
CA LEU A 175 -9.83 19.03 -2.63
C LEU A 175 -11.22 18.37 -2.74
N GLY A 176 -12.02 18.43 -1.69
CA GLY A 176 -13.35 17.83 -1.61
C GLY A 176 -13.31 16.34 -1.28
N GLN A 177 -14.32 15.61 -1.74
CA GLN A 177 -14.50 14.18 -1.46
C GLN A 177 -14.41 13.37 -2.77
N PRO A 178 -13.20 13.18 -3.32
CA PRO A 178 -13.02 12.45 -4.58
C PRO A 178 -13.30 10.94 -4.44
N PHE A 179 -13.17 10.37 -3.25
CA PHE A 179 -13.31 8.92 -3.01
C PHE A 179 -14.71 8.53 -2.54
N ALA A 180 -15.08 7.27 -2.79
CA ALA A 180 -16.28 6.70 -2.20
C ALA A 180 -16.23 6.70 -0.66
N THR A 181 -17.40 6.66 -0.02
CA THR A 181 -17.50 6.53 1.43
C THR A 181 -16.71 5.29 1.90
N PRO A 182 -15.80 5.43 2.88
CA PRO A 182 -15.02 4.30 3.38
C PRO A 182 -15.91 3.22 4.01
N THR A 183 -15.49 1.97 3.91
CA THR A 183 -16.18 0.80 4.46
C THR A 183 -15.57 0.26 5.74
#